data_AF-A0A4Q6I8G2-F1
#
_entry.id   AF-A0A4Q6I8G2-F1
#
_cell.length_a   1.000
_cell.length_b   1.000
_cell.length_c   1.000
_cell.angle_alpha   90.00
_cell.angle_beta   90.00
_cell.angle_gamma   90.00
#
_symmetry.space_group_name_H-M   'P 1'
#
loop_
_entity.id
_entity.type
_entity.pdbx_description
1 polymer ?
#
loop_
_entity_poly.entity_id
_entity_poly.type
_entity_poly.pdbx_seq_one_letter_code
_entity_poly.pdbx_strand_id
1 'polypeptide(L)'
;MHAPQPGRFLTPALLPALFVVCYLTALPLGLADGPAASTDALQRRLARLSGLQWIGLVVMVLSATLFLSHCAPALTRLLEGDRWSGRISRLLRARQRWRREIARRRLTSQFEEALATSDPELLIEVRSMSAWLSERYPMNDGLLRPTALGNALAAAHEQIEDVYGLDVRLAWPRLYHVLGKRMRTEADTRGGLLHMYVSFFVFSLPATAASLIAWPRWSVPAMVLWLAPLGIAAMTYPSAVRAAVAYGSSLRVAFDLHRFDLYDALHLPAPANQERERVTNAALSSQWRHSAFRSHDVPYPQQSWPSGGDDDPVGLPRTPTMSGGEETPEPGGVRTGRGPSGSRAGTPENDGADNVGGARPDENSPADVAGEKLLKAGASGAGVLATVGAMATAAATPMAGSLLLTGVGTVGAVAAFAATELLRRRSQGEPVPAPAEDTQPPTLDYDHRAAHQSPLVQVGDSIREALSPSPPKAFRGGMAVTLQHADRVERVDDEPEWHIRQGHEAAVVISIGLGAEYQQRPQRLLDGMEGVADELLAVSGQSADVVDLDLTVDAPFMTVRPERHSVRAQVAGGQVRFRSTVSAVEAGSYDIRVAVYASGRLVQALPLSLVVDEVPPVGR
;
A
#
# COMPACT_ATOMS: atom_id res chain seq x y z
N MET A 1 16.49 3.34 -18.71
CA MET A 1 16.16 3.86 -17.36
C MET A 1 15.27 5.07 -17.54
N HIS A 2 13.95 4.90 -17.53
CA HIS A 2 13.04 6.04 -17.51
C HIS A 2 13.02 6.63 -16.11
N ALA A 3 13.29 7.94 -16.01
CA ALA A 3 13.14 8.67 -14.76
C ALA A 3 11.69 8.50 -14.28
N PRO A 4 11.46 8.12 -13.01
CA PRO A 4 10.11 8.06 -12.44
C PRO A 4 9.48 9.45 -12.57
N GLN A 5 8.20 9.53 -12.94
CA GLN A 5 7.52 10.83 -13.05
C GLN A 5 7.66 11.59 -11.72
N PRO A 6 8.38 12.72 -11.69
CA PRO A 6 8.83 13.34 -10.45
C PRO A 6 7.67 13.90 -9.62
N GLY A 7 6.55 14.28 -10.24
CA GLY A 7 5.45 14.97 -9.56
C GLY A 7 4.72 14.15 -8.50
N ARG A 8 4.63 12.82 -8.62
CA ARG A 8 3.80 11.99 -7.73
C ARG A 8 4.51 11.50 -6.46
N PHE A 9 5.84 11.39 -6.51
CA PHE A 9 6.64 10.94 -5.36
C PHE A 9 7.06 12.08 -4.42
N LEU A 10 6.95 13.33 -4.87
CA LEU A 10 7.32 14.50 -4.07
C LEU A 10 6.31 14.77 -2.94
N THR A 11 5.01 14.60 -3.20
CA THR A 11 3.95 14.89 -2.23
C THR A 11 4.07 14.11 -0.92
N PRO A 12 4.24 12.77 -0.91
CA PRO A 12 4.39 12.02 0.34
C PRO A 12 5.73 12.29 1.06
N ALA A 13 6.75 12.80 0.36
CA ALA A 13 8.04 13.13 0.95
C ALA A 13 8.12 14.58 1.47
N LEU A 14 7.19 15.46 1.07
CA LEU A 14 7.20 16.87 1.45
C LEU A 14 6.93 17.08 2.95
N LEU A 15 5.91 16.42 3.51
CA LEU A 15 5.55 16.59 4.92
C LEU A 15 6.67 16.12 5.88
N PRO A 16 7.28 14.93 5.70
CA PRO A 16 8.42 14.56 6.52
C PRO A 16 9.63 15.48 6.32
N ALA A 17 9.89 15.95 5.09
CA ALA A 17 10.99 16.88 4.82
C ALA A 17 10.78 18.23 5.52
N LEU A 18 9.56 18.78 5.45
CA LEU A 18 9.19 20.01 6.16
C LEU A 18 9.36 19.83 7.66
N PHE A 19 8.87 18.72 8.23
CA PHE A 19 9.04 18.40 9.64
C PHE A 19 10.52 18.39 10.05
N VAL A 20 11.38 17.68 9.31
CA VAL A 20 12.82 17.58 9.61
C VAL A 20 13.49 18.94 9.50
N VAL A 21 13.22 19.71 8.44
CA VAL A 21 13.83 21.03 8.25
C VAL A 21 13.36 22.02 9.31
N CYS A 22 12.06 22.08 9.58
CA CYS A 22 11.51 22.92 10.66
C CYS A 22 12.09 22.52 12.01
N TYR A 23 12.23 21.23 12.29
CA TYR A 23 12.80 20.74 13.55
C TYR A 23 14.27 21.11 13.68
N LEU A 24 15.09 20.79 12.66
CA LEU A 24 16.52 21.07 12.66
C LEU A 24 16.86 22.56 12.63
N THR A 25 15.99 23.41 12.07
CA THR A 25 16.15 24.87 12.13
C THR A 25 15.68 25.45 13.46
N ALA A 26 14.62 24.90 14.06
CA ALA A 26 14.17 25.27 15.41
C ALA A 26 15.16 24.85 16.51
N LEU A 27 15.94 23.79 16.28
CA LEU A 27 16.85 23.20 17.26
C LEU A 27 17.98 24.17 17.68
N PRO A 28 18.76 24.79 16.77
CA PRO A 28 19.71 25.86 17.08
C PRO A 28 19.05 27.12 17.66
N LEU A 29 17.82 27.44 17.20
CA LEU A 29 17.08 28.61 17.68
C LEU A 29 16.73 28.47 19.17
N GLY A 30 16.30 27.29 19.59
CA GLY A 30 16.06 26.97 21.00
C GLY A 30 17.33 26.89 21.85
N LEU A 31 18.47 26.53 21.25
CA LEU A 31 19.79 26.53 21.92
C LEU A 31 20.30 27.95 22.22
N ALA A 32 19.99 28.93 21.37
CA ALA A 32 20.51 30.30 21.50
C ALA A 32 19.76 31.16 22.53
N ASP A 33 18.45 30.94 22.72
CA ASP A 33 17.59 31.83 23.52
C ASP A 33 17.36 31.34 24.96
N GLY A 34 17.90 30.17 25.31
CA GLY A 34 17.77 29.60 26.64
C GLY A 34 16.32 29.27 27.02
N PRO A 35 15.99 29.20 28.33
CA PRO A 35 14.77 28.58 28.82
C PRO A 35 13.47 29.36 28.57
N ALA A 36 13.56 30.53 27.93
CA ALA A 36 12.46 31.46 27.69
C ALA A 36 12.04 31.52 26.20
N ALA A 37 12.17 30.40 25.47
CA ALA A 37 11.69 30.29 24.11
C ALA A 37 10.14 30.40 24.07
N SER A 38 9.62 31.63 24.01
CA SER A 38 8.21 31.92 23.79
C SER A 38 7.87 31.89 22.30
N THR A 39 6.61 31.60 21.97
CA THR A 39 6.06 31.69 20.60
C THR A 39 6.35 33.03 19.94
N ASP A 40 6.36 34.11 20.73
CA ASP A 40 6.63 35.47 20.27
C ASP A 40 8.08 35.67 19.84
N ALA A 41 9.03 34.98 20.50
CA ALA A 41 10.44 35.01 20.12
C ALA A 41 10.64 34.35 18.74
N LEU A 42 9.97 33.23 18.49
CA LEU A 42 9.97 32.54 17.20
C LEU A 42 9.35 33.42 16.11
N GLN A 43 8.19 34.02 16.38
CA GLN A 43 7.49 34.90 15.43
C GLN A 43 8.34 36.12 15.06
N ARG A 44 8.96 36.79 16.05
CA ARG A 44 9.84 37.95 15.80
C ARG A 44 11.08 37.57 14.98
N ARG A 45 11.61 36.36 15.12
CA ARG A 45 12.77 35.89 14.34
C ARG A 45 12.37 35.50 12.92
N LEU A 46 11.25 34.81 12.73
CA LEU A 46 10.69 34.54 11.41
C LEU A 46 10.44 35.84 10.62
N ALA A 47 9.94 36.89 11.29
CA ALA A 47 9.74 38.21 10.69
C ALA A 47 11.05 38.94 10.34
N ARG A 48 12.19 38.53 10.90
CA ARG A 48 13.52 39.12 10.63
C ARG A 48 14.32 38.33 9.58
N LEU A 49 13.78 37.22 9.07
CA LEU A 49 14.46 36.46 8.02
C LEU A 49 14.50 37.29 6.74
N SER A 50 15.71 37.48 6.21
CA SER A 50 15.94 38.08 4.89
C SER A 50 15.35 37.20 3.78
N GLY A 51 15.06 37.80 2.63
CA GLY A 51 14.58 37.04 1.46
C GLY A 51 15.52 35.89 1.05
N LEU A 52 16.84 36.08 1.21
CA LEU A 52 17.83 35.04 0.93
C LEU A 52 17.71 33.85 1.90
N GLN A 53 17.39 34.09 3.17
CA GLN A 53 17.18 33.01 4.16
C GLN A 53 15.90 32.22 3.88
N TRP A 54 14.83 32.89 3.44
CA TRP A 54 13.62 32.22 2.99
C TRP A 54 13.87 31.34 1.77
N ILE A 55 14.61 31.86 0.77
CA ILE A 55 15.02 31.07 -0.41
C ILE A 55 15.87 29.88 0.04
N GLY A 56 16.83 30.08 0.95
CA GLY A 56 17.64 29.01 1.52
C GLY A 56 16.81 27.92 2.21
N LEU A 57 15.79 28.29 2.98
CA LEU A 57 14.89 27.34 3.65
C LEU A 57 14.06 26.55 2.63
N VAL A 58 13.53 27.21 1.60
CA VAL A 58 12.80 26.53 0.50
C VAL A 58 13.72 25.54 -0.22
N VAL A 59 14.95 25.95 -0.56
CA VAL A 59 15.95 25.07 -1.19
C VAL A 59 16.29 23.89 -0.28
N MET A 60 16.40 24.11 1.03
CA MET A 60 16.65 23.06 2.01
C MET A 60 15.50 22.05 2.09
N VAL A 61 14.24 22.53 2.13
CA VAL A 61 13.05 21.67 2.12
C VAL A 61 13.00 20.85 0.82
N LEU A 62 13.18 21.48 -0.34
CA LEU A 62 13.18 20.78 -1.63
C LEU A 62 14.30 19.75 -1.73
N SER A 63 15.50 20.09 -1.27
CA SER A 63 16.65 19.17 -1.23
C SER A 63 16.38 17.98 -0.31
N ALA A 64 15.79 18.24 0.87
CA ALA A 64 15.38 17.20 1.80
C ALA A 64 14.28 16.30 1.20
N THR A 65 13.26 16.87 0.54
CA THR A 65 12.21 16.10 -0.14
C THR A 65 12.80 15.19 -1.22
N LEU A 66 13.70 15.71 -2.06
CA LEU A 66 14.37 14.92 -3.09
C LEU A 66 15.22 13.80 -2.47
N PHE A 67 16.00 14.11 -1.45
CA PHE A 67 16.79 13.11 -0.72
C PHE A 67 15.91 12.02 -0.11
N LEU A 68 14.81 12.40 0.56
CA LEU A 68 13.85 11.47 1.14
C LEU A 68 13.22 10.58 0.08
N SER A 69 12.81 11.15 -1.06
CA SER A 69 12.23 10.39 -2.17
C SER A 69 13.21 9.36 -2.74
N HIS A 70 14.49 9.70 -2.82
CA HIS A 70 15.55 8.80 -3.28
C HIS A 70 15.86 7.70 -2.26
N CYS A 71 15.87 8.04 -0.97
CA CYS A 71 16.17 7.10 0.10
C CYS A 71 14.99 6.20 0.47
N ALA A 72 13.74 6.59 0.20
CA ALA A 72 12.54 5.88 0.65
C ALA A 72 12.57 4.36 0.36
N PRO A 73 12.90 3.87 -0.85
CA PRO A 73 12.98 2.44 -1.11
C PRO A 73 14.06 1.74 -0.26
N ALA A 74 15.20 2.40 -0.03
CA ALA A 74 16.27 1.86 0.81
C ALA A 74 15.87 1.82 2.29
N LEU A 75 15.13 2.82 2.76
CA LEU A 75 14.59 2.88 4.12
C LEU A 75 13.53 1.80 4.35
N THR A 76 12.62 1.60 3.39
CA THR A 76 11.64 0.51 3.44
C THR A 76 12.36 -0.84 3.52
N ARG A 77 13.37 -1.10 2.68
CA ARG A 77 14.17 -2.34 2.74
C ARG A 77 14.94 -2.51 4.05
N LEU A 78 15.43 -1.42 4.63
CA LEU A 78 16.07 -1.44 5.95
C LEU A 78 15.08 -1.87 7.02
N LEU A 79 13.85 -1.34 6.99
CA LEU A 79 12.79 -1.72 7.92
C LEU A 79 12.17 -3.08 7.60
N GLU A 80 12.18 -3.56 6.35
CA GLU A 80 11.82 -4.96 6.01
C GLU A 80 12.73 -5.97 6.71
N GLY A 81 13.96 -5.55 7.03
CA GLY A 81 14.93 -6.37 7.76
C GLY A 81 15.91 -7.12 6.89
N ASP A 82 15.90 -6.90 5.57
CA ASP A 82 16.76 -7.62 4.60
C ASP A 82 18.26 -7.44 4.85
N ARG A 83 18.65 -6.29 5.43
CA ARG A 83 20.05 -5.94 5.69
C ARG A 83 20.50 -6.21 7.13
N TRP A 84 19.65 -6.77 7.98
CA TRP A 84 19.99 -6.98 9.39
C TRP A 84 20.81 -8.26 9.56
N SER A 85 22.13 -8.11 9.70
CA SER A 85 23.03 -9.26 9.90
C SER A 85 23.11 -9.71 11.36
N GLY A 86 23.46 -10.98 11.56
CA GLY A 86 23.99 -11.49 12.84
C GLY A 86 22.96 -11.85 13.92
N ARG A 87 23.30 -11.49 15.17
CA ARG A 87 22.56 -11.88 16.39
C ARG A 87 21.28 -11.07 16.59
N ILE A 88 21.28 -9.80 16.17
CA ILE A 88 20.15 -8.88 16.36
C ILE A 88 18.94 -9.35 15.53
N SER A 89 19.13 -9.74 14.27
CA SER A 89 18.03 -10.24 13.45
C SER A 89 17.47 -11.58 13.94
N ARG A 90 18.30 -12.43 14.59
CA ARG A 90 17.83 -13.65 15.24
C ARG A 90 16.97 -13.34 16.46
N LEU A 91 17.42 -12.43 17.32
CA LEU A 91 16.66 -12.00 18.51
C LEU A 91 15.32 -11.37 18.12
N LEU A 92 15.33 -10.45 17.15
CA LEU A 92 14.10 -9.81 16.70
C LEU A 92 13.15 -10.78 16.02
N ARG A 93 13.64 -11.70 15.17
CA ARG A 93 12.80 -12.76 14.61
C ARG A 93 12.24 -13.67 15.69
N ALA A 94 13.02 -14.03 16.72
CA ALA A 94 12.52 -14.79 17.85
C ALA A 94 11.41 -14.04 18.61
N ARG A 95 11.55 -12.72 18.81
CA ARG A 95 10.50 -11.87 19.37
C ARG A 95 9.25 -11.86 18.49
N GLN A 96 9.38 -11.77 17.17
CA GLN A 96 8.24 -11.82 16.26
C GLN A 96 7.57 -13.20 16.25
N ARG A 97 8.35 -14.30 16.29
CA ARG A 97 7.82 -15.66 16.43
C ARG A 97 7.01 -15.80 17.71
N TRP A 98 7.57 -15.37 18.83
CA TRP A 98 6.88 -15.41 20.12
C TRP A 98 5.57 -14.60 20.10
N ARG A 99 5.58 -13.41 19.50
CA ARG A 99 4.36 -12.60 19.32
C ARG A 99 3.30 -13.28 18.45
N ARG A 100 3.72 -13.87 17.32
CA ARG A 100 2.84 -14.64 16.43
C ARG A 100 2.27 -15.84 17.16
N GLU A 101 3.10 -16.57 17.90
CA GLU A 101 2.72 -17.77 18.63
C GLU A 101 1.71 -17.45 19.74
N ILE A 102 1.89 -16.36 20.49
CA ILE A 102 0.89 -15.90 21.46
C ILE A 102 -0.43 -15.57 20.78
N ALA A 103 -0.40 -14.83 19.66
CA ALA A 103 -1.61 -14.50 18.93
C ALA A 103 -2.29 -15.76 18.35
N ARG A 104 -1.51 -16.72 17.86
CA ARG A 104 -1.99 -18.00 17.33
C ARG A 104 -2.63 -18.86 18.40
N ARG A 105 -2.03 -18.96 19.59
CA ARG A 105 -2.61 -19.71 20.72
C ARG A 105 -3.96 -19.14 21.15
N ARG A 106 -4.08 -17.80 21.19
CA ARG A 106 -5.37 -17.13 21.47
C ARG A 106 -6.42 -17.44 20.41
N LEU A 107 -6.01 -17.41 19.14
CA LEU A 107 -6.89 -17.77 18.02
C LEU A 107 -7.36 -19.23 18.12
N THR A 108 -6.45 -20.17 18.41
CA THR A 108 -6.79 -21.59 18.57
C THR A 108 -7.74 -21.80 19.74
N SER A 109 -7.49 -21.19 20.90
CA SER A 109 -8.37 -21.35 22.07
C SER A 109 -9.77 -20.77 21.82
N GLN A 110 -9.86 -19.58 21.20
CA GLN A 110 -11.15 -18.98 20.84
C GLN A 110 -11.89 -19.80 19.78
N PHE A 111 -11.16 -20.43 18.85
CA PHE A 111 -11.76 -21.30 17.83
C PHE A 111 -12.33 -22.58 18.43
N GLU A 112 -11.59 -23.24 19.33
CA GLU A 112 -12.07 -24.42 20.05
C GLU A 112 -13.33 -24.09 20.87
N GLU A 113 -13.35 -22.94 21.54
CA GLU A 113 -14.53 -22.45 22.27
C GLU A 113 -15.72 -22.13 21.35
N ALA A 114 -15.46 -21.49 20.21
CA ALA A 114 -16.50 -21.19 19.22
C ALA A 114 -17.14 -22.46 18.64
N LEU A 115 -16.34 -23.49 18.39
CA LEU A 115 -16.83 -24.81 17.94
C LEU A 115 -17.62 -25.52 19.04
N ALA A 116 -17.15 -25.49 20.28
CA ALA A 116 -17.81 -26.14 21.41
C ALA A 116 -19.17 -25.51 21.72
N THR A 117 -19.26 -24.17 21.67
CA THR A 117 -20.48 -23.42 21.99
C THR A 117 -21.40 -23.24 20.77
N SER A 118 -20.89 -23.47 19.55
CA SER A 118 -21.59 -23.17 18.28
C SER A 118 -22.10 -21.73 18.21
N ASP A 119 -21.36 -20.80 18.83
CA ASP A 119 -21.73 -19.39 18.92
C ASP A 119 -21.32 -18.64 17.63
N PRO A 120 -22.29 -18.08 16.88
CA PRO A 120 -22.01 -17.35 15.66
C PRO A 120 -21.18 -16.07 15.89
N GLU A 121 -21.26 -15.42 17.05
CA GLU A 121 -20.51 -14.19 17.34
C GLU A 121 -19.02 -14.49 17.54
N LEU A 122 -18.70 -15.54 18.31
CA LEU A 122 -17.32 -16.00 18.48
C LEU A 122 -16.69 -16.46 17.16
N LEU A 123 -17.46 -17.09 16.27
CA LEU A 123 -16.96 -17.45 14.93
C LEU A 123 -16.58 -16.22 14.09
N ILE A 124 -17.32 -15.12 14.19
CA ILE A 124 -16.98 -13.85 13.52
C ILE A 124 -15.68 -13.27 14.10
N GLU A 125 -15.54 -13.26 15.43
CA GLU A 125 -14.33 -12.79 16.10
C GLU A 125 -13.10 -13.61 15.66
N VAL A 126 -13.20 -14.94 15.67
CA VAL A 126 -12.14 -15.86 15.24
C VAL A 126 -11.75 -15.60 13.78
N ARG A 127 -12.73 -15.39 12.88
CA ARG A 127 -12.46 -15.05 11.47
C ARG A 127 -11.71 -13.72 11.36
N SER A 128 -12.11 -12.70 12.11
CA SER A 128 -11.45 -11.40 12.10
C SER A 128 -10.01 -11.48 12.62
N MET A 129 -9.78 -12.28 13.67
CA MET A 129 -8.45 -12.50 14.25
C MET A 129 -7.55 -13.32 13.30
N SER A 130 -8.11 -14.34 12.64
CA SER A 130 -7.42 -15.13 11.61
C SER A 130 -7.01 -14.25 10.43
N ALA A 131 -7.90 -13.38 9.95
CA ALA A 131 -7.60 -12.41 8.90
C ALA A 131 -6.48 -11.45 9.35
N TRP A 132 -6.59 -10.89 10.55
CA TRP A 132 -5.57 -10.01 11.12
C TRP A 132 -4.18 -10.67 11.21
N LEU A 133 -4.14 -11.95 11.60
CA LEU A 133 -2.89 -12.70 11.72
C LEU A 133 -2.27 -12.95 10.34
N SER A 134 -3.10 -13.36 9.38
CA SER A 134 -2.69 -13.65 8.00
C SER A 134 -2.18 -12.40 7.28
N GLU A 135 -2.75 -11.22 7.56
CA GLU A 135 -2.30 -9.95 6.96
C GLU A 135 -0.99 -9.42 7.54
N ARG A 136 -0.62 -9.83 8.76
CA ARG A 136 0.51 -9.26 9.49
C ARG A 136 1.70 -10.19 9.61
N TYR A 137 1.51 -11.48 9.42
CA TYR A 137 2.56 -12.47 9.55
C TYR A 137 2.53 -13.45 8.38
N PRO A 138 3.70 -13.80 7.83
CA PRO A 138 3.78 -14.88 6.86
C PRO A 138 3.37 -16.21 7.50
N MET A 139 2.78 -17.10 6.70
CA MET A 139 2.41 -18.46 7.08
C MET A 139 3.66 -19.33 7.23
N ASN A 140 4.63 -19.20 6.32
CA ASN A 140 5.91 -19.88 6.37
C ASN A 140 6.88 -19.20 7.35
N ASP A 141 7.28 -19.96 8.37
CA ASP A 141 8.23 -19.53 9.40
C ASP A 141 9.58 -19.07 8.83
N GLY A 142 9.99 -19.64 7.69
CA GLY A 142 11.21 -19.26 6.97
C GLY A 142 11.17 -17.85 6.39
N LEU A 143 9.99 -17.31 6.12
CA LEU A 143 9.79 -15.97 5.56
C LEU A 143 9.65 -14.89 6.64
N LEU A 144 9.63 -15.27 7.92
CA LEU A 144 9.47 -14.33 9.02
C LEU A 144 10.62 -13.32 9.09
N ARG A 145 10.25 -12.05 9.09
CA ARG A 145 11.13 -10.88 9.14
C ARG A 145 11.31 -10.37 10.58
N PRO A 146 12.39 -9.62 10.87
CA PRO A 146 12.66 -9.11 12.22
C PRO A 146 11.69 -8.02 12.68
N THR A 147 11.03 -7.31 11.76
CA THR A 147 10.13 -6.19 12.07
C THR A 147 8.67 -6.54 11.76
N ALA A 148 7.75 -5.80 12.38
CA ALA A 148 6.32 -5.95 12.09
C ALA A 148 5.97 -5.44 10.66
N LEU A 149 6.66 -4.39 10.20
CA LEU A 149 6.53 -3.88 8.83
C LEU A 149 6.95 -4.95 7.81
N GLY A 150 8.12 -5.55 8.01
CA GLY A 150 8.63 -6.60 7.14
C GLY A 150 7.74 -7.84 7.14
N ASN A 151 7.17 -8.21 8.29
CA ASN A 151 6.23 -9.33 8.36
C ASN A 151 4.94 -9.05 7.58
N ALA A 152 4.36 -7.85 7.68
CA ALA A 152 3.16 -7.50 6.91
C ALA A 152 3.42 -7.52 5.40
N LEU A 153 4.56 -6.97 4.94
CA LEU A 153 4.94 -7.01 3.53
C LEU A 153 5.26 -8.44 3.06
N ALA A 154 5.95 -9.24 3.87
CA ALA A 154 6.23 -10.63 3.57
C ALA A 154 4.95 -11.47 3.48
N ALA A 155 3.99 -11.25 4.38
CA ALA A 155 2.70 -11.92 4.36
C ALA A 155 1.91 -11.61 3.09
N ALA A 156 1.88 -10.35 2.66
CA ALA A 156 1.21 -9.97 1.41
C ALA A 156 1.87 -10.63 0.18
N HIS A 157 3.21 -10.66 0.12
CA HIS A 157 3.92 -11.31 -0.97
C HIS A 157 3.69 -12.82 -0.99
N GLU A 158 3.80 -13.48 0.17
CA GLU A 158 3.58 -14.92 0.30
C GLU A 158 2.17 -15.31 -0.11
N GLN A 159 1.14 -14.56 0.30
CA GLN A 159 -0.24 -14.88 -0.11
C GLN A 159 -0.42 -14.85 -1.63
N ILE A 160 0.20 -13.90 -2.32
CA ILE A 160 0.13 -13.81 -3.79
C ILE A 160 0.93 -14.94 -4.44
N GLU A 161 2.12 -15.25 -3.92
CA GLU A 161 2.95 -16.37 -4.36
C GLU A 161 2.26 -17.72 -4.13
N ASP A 162 1.58 -17.90 -3.00
CA ASP A 162 0.86 -19.12 -2.66
C ASP A 162 -0.38 -19.31 -3.51
N VAL A 163 -1.12 -18.26 -3.84
CA VAL A 163 -2.34 -18.38 -4.64
C VAL A 163 -2.02 -18.51 -6.13
N TYR A 164 -1.07 -17.71 -6.64
CA TYR A 164 -0.82 -17.54 -8.08
C TYR A 164 0.52 -18.08 -8.55
N GLY A 165 1.48 -18.39 -7.67
CA GLY A 165 2.82 -18.85 -8.07
C GLY A 165 3.71 -17.75 -8.68
N LEU A 166 3.30 -16.48 -8.66
CA LEU A 166 4.09 -15.34 -9.15
C LEU A 166 4.91 -14.72 -8.02
N ASP A 167 6.24 -14.65 -8.18
CA ASP A 167 7.09 -13.85 -7.30
C ASP A 167 6.72 -12.37 -7.45
N VAL A 168 6.15 -11.79 -6.40
CA VAL A 168 5.61 -10.43 -6.44
C VAL A 168 6.69 -9.41 -6.76
N ARG A 169 7.91 -9.58 -6.25
CA ARG A 169 9.01 -8.62 -6.45
C ARG A 169 9.45 -8.61 -7.92
N LEU A 170 9.33 -9.73 -8.62
CA LEU A 170 9.68 -9.87 -10.04
C LEU A 170 8.50 -9.52 -10.97
N ALA A 171 7.29 -9.89 -10.59
CA ALA A 171 6.08 -9.68 -11.38
C ALA A 171 5.60 -8.23 -11.32
N TRP A 172 5.67 -7.57 -10.15
CA TRP A 172 5.09 -6.24 -9.95
C TRP A 172 5.57 -5.17 -10.95
N PRO A 173 6.87 -5.03 -11.28
CA PRO A 173 7.32 -4.06 -12.28
C PRO A 173 6.74 -4.28 -13.68
N ARG A 174 6.34 -5.52 -14.02
CA ARG A 174 5.74 -5.87 -15.32
C ARG A 174 4.23 -5.67 -15.26
N LEU A 175 3.60 -6.20 -14.21
CA LEU A 175 2.17 -6.07 -13.96
C LEU A 175 1.76 -4.60 -13.89
N TYR A 176 2.57 -3.73 -13.26
CA TYR A 176 2.27 -2.31 -13.10
C TYR A 176 1.97 -1.59 -14.42
N HIS A 177 2.57 -2.01 -15.54
CA HIS A 177 2.35 -1.40 -16.84
C HIS A 177 1.03 -1.79 -17.51
N VAL A 178 0.46 -2.95 -17.16
CA VAL A 178 -0.84 -3.40 -17.69
C VAL A 178 -2.02 -2.99 -16.79
N LEU A 179 -1.75 -2.53 -15.57
CA LEU A 179 -2.79 -2.07 -14.64
C LEU A 179 -3.65 -0.93 -15.22
N GLY A 180 -4.96 -1.00 -14.94
CA GLY A 180 -5.89 0.09 -15.20
C GLY A 180 -5.53 1.39 -14.45
N LYS A 181 -5.91 2.56 -14.98
CA LYS A 181 -5.56 3.87 -14.39
C LYS A 181 -6.03 4.01 -12.94
N ARG A 182 -7.23 3.52 -12.63
CA ARG A 182 -7.80 3.50 -11.27
C ARG A 182 -6.94 2.66 -10.32
N MET A 183 -6.59 1.43 -10.74
CA MET A 183 -5.80 0.52 -9.91
C MET A 183 -4.37 1.01 -9.69
N ARG A 184 -3.73 1.60 -10.71
CA ARG A 184 -2.42 2.26 -10.55
C ARG A 184 -2.47 3.38 -9.53
N THR A 185 -3.48 4.25 -9.62
CA THR A 185 -3.62 5.39 -8.70
C THR A 185 -3.83 4.91 -7.26
N GLU A 186 -4.62 3.85 -7.06
CA GLU A 186 -4.83 3.26 -5.74
C GLU A 186 -3.53 2.66 -5.18
N ALA A 187 -2.82 1.86 -5.97
CA ALA A 187 -1.55 1.26 -5.57
C ALA A 187 -0.48 2.32 -5.25
N ASP A 188 -0.39 3.37 -6.09
CA ASP A 188 0.50 4.51 -5.89
C ASP A 188 0.16 5.27 -4.59
N THR A 189 -1.12 5.49 -4.32
CA THR A 189 -1.58 6.21 -3.13
C THR A 189 -1.24 5.45 -1.86
N ARG A 190 -1.55 4.15 -1.79
CA ARG A 190 -1.23 3.33 -0.61
C ARG A 190 0.28 3.14 -0.44
N GLY A 191 1.03 2.97 -1.53
CA GLY A 191 2.49 2.91 -1.51
C GLY A 191 3.12 4.24 -1.05
N GLY A 192 2.56 5.37 -1.47
CA GLY A 192 2.96 6.71 -1.05
C GLY A 192 2.76 6.93 0.45
N LEU A 193 1.60 6.53 1.00
CA LEU A 193 1.33 6.61 2.44
C LEU A 193 2.31 5.76 3.26
N LEU A 194 2.60 4.53 2.80
CA LEU A 194 3.62 3.67 3.40
C LEU A 194 4.98 4.38 3.45
N HIS A 195 5.46 4.91 2.32
CA HIS A 195 6.74 5.62 2.25
C HIS A 195 6.77 6.88 3.12
N MET A 196 5.67 7.61 3.21
CA MET A 196 5.54 8.79 4.07
C MET A 196 5.73 8.41 5.55
N TYR A 197 5.01 7.40 6.06
CA TYR A 197 5.13 6.98 7.46
C TYR A 197 6.49 6.37 7.78
N VAL A 198 7.07 5.59 6.86
CA VAL A 198 8.45 5.08 6.99
C VAL A 198 9.45 6.23 7.10
N SER A 199 9.29 7.27 6.26
CA SER A 199 10.16 8.44 6.29
C SER A 199 10.04 9.18 7.62
N PHE A 200 8.82 9.49 8.09
CA PHE A 200 8.65 10.10 9.40
C PHE A 200 9.30 9.29 10.52
N PHE A 201 9.12 7.97 10.54
CA PHE A 201 9.71 7.12 11.57
C PHE A 201 11.23 7.18 11.54
N VAL A 202 11.85 6.94 10.38
CA VAL A 202 13.30 6.86 10.25
C VAL A 202 13.97 8.20 10.57
N PHE A 203 13.42 9.32 10.09
CA PHE A 203 14.04 10.63 10.31
C PHE A 203 13.76 11.22 11.70
N SER A 204 12.67 10.82 12.34
CA SER A 204 12.41 11.18 13.74
C SER A 204 13.41 10.53 14.72
N LEU A 205 14.06 9.41 14.35
CA LEU A 205 15.05 8.75 15.22
C LEU A 205 16.34 9.59 15.39
N PRO A 206 17.05 10.03 14.32
CA PRO A 206 18.17 10.96 14.45
C PRO A 206 17.76 12.29 15.11
N ALA A 207 16.58 12.81 14.80
CA ALA A 207 16.07 14.02 15.44
C ALA A 207 15.98 13.83 16.96
N THR A 208 15.39 12.71 17.42
CA THR A 208 15.33 12.34 18.84
C THR A 208 16.73 12.20 19.45
N ALA A 209 17.68 11.60 18.73
CA ALA A 209 19.05 11.45 19.22
C ALA A 209 19.75 12.81 19.38
N ALA A 210 19.57 13.73 18.43
CA ALA A 210 20.08 15.10 18.52
C ALA A 210 19.47 15.85 19.71
N SER A 211 18.17 15.66 19.95
CA SER A 211 17.47 16.16 21.14
C SER A 211 18.11 15.65 22.43
N LEU A 212 18.38 14.34 22.52
CA LEU A 212 18.94 13.74 23.73
C LEU A 212 20.37 14.20 24.02
N ILE A 213 21.20 14.42 22.99
CA ILE A 213 22.58 14.90 23.15
C ILE A 213 22.62 16.30 23.74
N ALA A 214 21.67 17.16 23.37
CA ALA A 214 21.67 18.54 23.82
C ALA A 214 20.78 18.78 25.08
N TRP A 215 20.18 17.71 25.63
CA TRP A 215 19.44 17.66 26.90
C TRP A 215 20.06 18.41 28.08
N PRO A 216 21.38 18.32 28.37
CA PRO A 216 21.95 18.93 29.59
C PRO A 216 21.92 20.45 29.63
N ARG A 217 21.52 21.12 28.54
CA ARG A 217 21.59 22.58 28.37
C ARG A 217 20.25 23.29 28.55
N TRP A 218 19.16 22.60 28.92
CA TRP A 218 17.79 23.12 28.72
C TRP A 218 16.85 23.10 29.94
N SER A 219 15.78 23.91 29.86
CA SER A 219 14.68 23.96 30.83
C SER A 219 13.53 23.00 30.54
N VAL A 220 12.74 22.73 31.58
CA VAL A 220 11.56 21.85 31.58
C VAL A 220 10.53 22.16 30.47
N PRO A 221 10.16 23.41 30.14
CA PRO A 221 9.19 23.69 29.06
C PRO A 221 9.68 23.28 27.66
N ALA A 222 10.99 23.32 27.45
CA ALA A 222 11.57 22.89 26.18
C ALA A 222 11.37 21.37 25.97
N MET A 223 11.24 20.60 27.05
CA MET A 223 11.13 19.13 27.04
C MET A 223 10.02 18.59 26.12
N VAL A 224 8.90 19.33 25.99
CA VAL A 224 7.79 18.94 25.11
C VAL A 224 8.20 19.00 23.62
N LEU A 225 8.90 20.05 23.21
CA LEU A 225 9.40 20.19 21.84
C LEU A 225 10.51 19.16 21.54
N TRP A 226 11.24 18.73 22.56
CA TRP A 226 12.30 17.72 22.45
C TRP A 226 11.79 16.28 22.37
N LEU A 227 10.67 15.98 23.02
CA LEU A 227 10.02 14.67 22.94
C LEU A 227 9.12 14.54 21.70
N ALA A 228 8.85 15.64 20.98
CA ALA A 228 8.00 15.63 19.79
C ALA A 228 8.48 14.63 18.71
N PRO A 229 9.77 14.55 18.33
CA PRO A 229 10.22 13.54 17.37
C PRO A 229 10.06 12.12 17.89
N LEU A 230 10.27 11.89 19.18
CA LEU A 230 10.05 10.57 19.78
C LEU A 230 8.56 10.18 19.73
N GLY A 231 7.66 11.11 20.05
CA GLY A 231 6.22 10.93 19.92
C GLY A 231 5.81 10.63 18.48
N ILE A 232 6.34 11.39 17.51
CA ILE A 232 6.10 11.17 16.09
C ILE A 232 6.63 9.80 15.66
N ALA A 233 7.83 9.38 16.06
CA ALA A 233 8.36 8.05 15.77
C ALA A 233 7.44 6.95 16.35
N ALA A 234 6.99 7.12 17.59
CA ALA A 234 6.10 6.18 18.27
C ALA A 234 4.73 6.04 17.57
N MET A 235 4.19 7.13 17.02
CA MET A 235 2.91 7.14 16.30
C MET A 235 3.04 6.64 14.85
N THR A 236 4.16 6.95 14.19
CA THR A 236 4.34 6.69 12.76
C THR A 236 4.76 5.27 12.45
N TYR A 237 5.45 4.56 13.36
CA TYR A 237 5.78 3.15 13.13
C TYR A 237 4.53 2.24 13.08
N PRO A 238 3.58 2.28 14.05
CA PRO A 238 2.33 1.54 13.93
C PRO A 238 1.53 1.93 12.68
N SER A 239 1.55 3.21 12.32
CA SER A 239 0.89 3.73 11.12
C SER A 239 1.53 3.17 9.84
N ALA A 240 2.86 3.07 9.79
CA ALA A 240 3.59 2.43 8.70
C ALA A 240 3.22 0.94 8.56
N VAL A 241 3.08 0.22 9.68
CA VAL A 241 2.63 -1.19 9.66
C VAL A 241 1.21 -1.31 9.11
N ARG A 242 0.28 -0.44 9.52
CA ARG A 242 -1.09 -0.42 8.98
C ARG A 242 -1.11 -0.07 7.49
N ALA A 243 -0.30 0.90 7.08
CA ALA A 243 -0.15 1.27 5.66
C ALA A 243 0.45 0.12 4.83
N ALA A 244 1.37 -0.67 5.39
CA ALA A 244 1.91 -1.86 4.72
C ALA A 244 0.84 -2.93 4.51
N VAL A 245 -0.04 -3.16 5.49
CA VAL A 245 -1.18 -4.08 5.33
C VAL A 245 -2.14 -3.60 4.25
N ALA A 246 -2.48 -2.30 4.25
CA ALA A 246 -3.36 -1.70 3.24
C ALA A 246 -2.74 -1.73 1.83
N TYR A 247 -1.43 -1.49 1.72
CA TYR A 247 -0.71 -1.66 0.46
C TYR A 247 -0.72 -3.12 -0.01
N GLY A 248 -0.53 -4.07 0.93
CA GLY A 248 -0.64 -5.50 0.65
C GLY A 248 -2.01 -5.94 0.15
N SER A 249 -3.11 -5.36 0.65
CA SER A 249 -4.45 -5.63 0.08
C SER A 249 -4.63 -5.04 -1.31
N SER A 250 -4.08 -3.85 -1.61
CA SER A 250 -4.07 -3.33 -2.99
C SER A 250 -3.25 -4.20 -3.93
N LEU A 251 -2.10 -4.72 -3.48
CA LEU A 251 -1.33 -5.67 -4.30
C LEU A 251 -2.17 -6.90 -4.62
N ARG A 252 -2.80 -7.52 -3.62
CA ARG A 252 -3.67 -8.70 -3.83
C ARG A 252 -4.75 -8.42 -4.88
N VAL A 253 -5.52 -7.35 -4.71
CA VAL A 253 -6.56 -6.94 -5.67
C VAL A 253 -5.98 -6.70 -7.08
N ALA A 254 -4.77 -6.12 -7.18
CA ALA A 254 -4.14 -5.89 -8.47
C ALA A 254 -3.85 -7.21 -9.20
N PHE A 255 -3.35 -8.23 -8.49
CA PHE A 255 -3.13 -9.55 -9.06
C PHE A 255 -4.46 -10.30 -9.33
N ASP A 256 -5.44 -10.17 -8.44
CA ASP A 256 -6.77 -10.79 -8.61
C ASP A 256 -7.47 -10.31 -9.88
N LEU A 257 -7.29 -9.04 -10.26
CA LEU A 257 -7.97 -8.44 -11.41
C LEU A 257 -7.12 -8.45 -12.69
N HIS A 258 -5.82 -8.16 -12.60
CA HIS A 258 -5.00 -7.85 -13.78
C HIS A 258 -3.96 -8.94 -14.13
N ARG A 259 -3.96 -10.09 -13.45
CA ARG A 259 -2.99 -11.15 -13.78
C ARG A 259 -3.17 -11.69 -15.20
N PHE A 260 -4.39 -11.74 -15.74
CA PHE A 260 -4.61 -12.20 -17.11
C PHE A 260 -4.22 -11.14 -18.15
N ASP A 261 -4.37 -9.85 -17.84
CA ASP A 261 -3.83 -8.77 -18.69
C ASP A 261 -2.31 -8.90 -18.87
N LEU A 262 -1.61 -9.43 -17.85
CA LEU A 262 -0.19 -9.74 -17.95
C LEU A 262 0.08 -10.93 -18.89
N TYR A 263 -0.76 -11.96 -18.90
CA TYR A 263 -0.65 -13.07 -19.85
C TYR A 263 -0.83 -12.58 -21.29
N ASP A 264 -1.85 -11.76 -21.53
CA ASP A 264 -2.13 -11.17 -22.83
C ASP A 264 -0.95 -10.31 -23.32
N ALA A 265 -0.43 -9.44 -22.46
CA ALA A 265 0.73 -8.61 -22.79
C ALA A 265 2.01 -9.41 -23.05
N LEU A 266 2.17 -10.57 -22.40
CA LEU A 266 3.28 -11.49 -22.62
C LEU A 266 3.04 -12.48 -23.77
N HIS A 267 1.87 -12.43 -24.41
CA HIS A 267 1.42 -13.38 -25.45
C HIS A 267 1.49 -14.85 -24.98
N LEU A 268 1.16 -15.08 -23.71
CA LEU A 268 1.09 -16.41 -23.13
C LEU A 268 -0.36 -16.93 -23.21
N PRO A 269 -0.56 -18.24 -23.49
CA PRO A 269 -1.90 -18.81 -23.47
C PRO A 269 -2.50 -18.74 -22.06
N ALA A 270 -3.79 -18.45 -21.97
CA ALA A 270 -4.51 -18.46 -20.70
C ALA A 270 -4.43 -19.85 -20.04
N PRO A 271 -4.14 -19.92 -18.73
CA PRO A 271 -4.01 -21.20 -18.04
C PRO A 271 -5.38 -21.90 -17.92
N ALA A 272 -5.41 -23.21 -18.13
CA ALA A 272 -6.66 -23.98 -18.10
C ALA A 272 -7.24 -24.15 -16.68
N ASN A 273 -6.40 -24.10 -15.64
CA ASN A 273 -6.79 -24.18 -14.24
C ASN A 273 -5.74 -23.54 -13.33
N GLN A 274 -6.08 -23.34 -12.06
CA GLN A 274 -5.21 -22.68 -11.08
C GLN A 274 -3.89 -23.43 -10.82
N GLU A 275 -3.89 -24.76 -10.87
CA GLU A 275 -2.66 -25.54 -10.68
C GLU A 275 -1.66 -25.29 -11.81
N ARG A 276 -2.13 -25.33 -13.07
CA ARG A 276 -1.31 -25.00 -14.24
C ARG A 276 -0.87 -23.54 -14.24
N GLU A 277 -1.74 -22.63 -13.80
CA GLU A 277 -1.39 -21.22 -13.60
C GLU A 277 -0.20 -21.09 -12.64
N ARG A 278 -0.27 -21.73 -11.45
CA ARG A 278 0.80 -21.70 -10.45
C ARG A 278 2.12 -22.25 -10.99
N VAL A 279 2.09 -23.39 -11.69
CA VAL A 279 3.31 -24.00 -12.27
C VAL A 279 3.91 -23.09 -13.35
N THR A 280 3.08 -22.55 -14.24
CA THR A 280 3.52 -21.64 -15.31
C THR A 280 4.11 -20.36 -14.75
N ASN A 281 3.44 -19.76 -13.77
CA ASN A 281 3.88 -18.55 -13.09
C ASN A 281 5.16 -18.75 -12.28
N ALA A 282 5.35 -19.92 -11.65
CA ALA A 282 6.57 -20.25 -10.95
C ALA A 282 7.75 -20.42 -11.93
N ALA A 283 7.51 -21.06 -13.08
CA ALA A 283 8.49 -21.17 -14.16
C ALA A 283 8.86 -19.79 -14.73
N LEU A 284 7.87 -18.93 -14.96
CA LEU A 284 8.05 -17.56 -15.42
C LEU A 284 8.85 -16.72 -14.42
N SER A 285 8.53 -16.82 -13.13
CA SER A 285 9.26 -16.17 -12.04
C SER A 285 10.70 -16.67 -11.95
N SER A 286 10.91 -17.98 -12.11
CA SER A 286 12.26 -18.57 -12.20
C SER A 286 13.02 -18.03 -13.40
N GLN A 287 12.40 -17.97 -14.58
CA GLN A 287 13.01 -17.40 -15.78
C GLN A 287 13.43 -15.95 -15.55
N TRP A 288 12.56 -15.12 -14.98
CA TRP A 288 12.88 -13.72 -14.68
C TRP A 288 14.03 -13.58 -13.68
N ARG A 289 14.08 -14.45 -12.67
CA ARG A 289 15.19 -14.50 -11.69
C ARG A 289 16.51 -14.88 -12.36
N HIS A 290 16.46 -15.80 -13.34
CA HIS A 290 17.61 -16.37 -14.03
C HIS A 290 17.88 -15.76 -15.42
N SER A 291 17.34 -14.58 -15.73
CA SER A 291 17.52 -13.88 -17.04
C SER A 291 18.98 -13.53 -17.40
N ALA A 292 19.96 -14.11 -16.71
CA ALA A 292 21.33 -14.24 -17.17
C ALA A 292 21.60 -15.50 -18.02
N PHE A 293 20.71 -16.51 -18.16
CA PHE A 293 20.99 -17.65 -19.07
C PHE A 293 19.77 -18.43 -19.63
N ARG A 294 19.78 -18.56 -20.98
CA ARG A 294 19.15 -19.54 -21.91
C ARG A 294 17.62 -19.57 -22.11
N SER A 295 17.21 -18.96 -23.21
CA SER A 295 15.87 -18.90 -23.82
C SER A 295 15.52 -20.11 -24.70
N HIS A 296 15.44 -21.34 -24.19
CA HIS A 296 15.17 -22.51 -25.06
C HIS A 296 13.93 -23.35 -24.72
N ASP A 297 13.25 -23.13 -23.59
CA ASP A 297 12.19 -24.06 -23.16
C ASP A 297 10.78 -23.45 -23.06
N VAL A 298 10.57 -22.20 -23.52
CA VAL A 298 9.21 -21.68 -23.70
C VAL A 298 8.88 -21.77 -25.19
N PRO A 299 8.07 -22.74 -25.62
CA PRO A 299 7.63 -22.80 -27.00
C PRO A 299 6.79 -21.56 -27.28
N TYR A 300 7.33 -20.64 -28.06
CA TYR A 300 6.51 -19.60 -28.68
C TYR A 300 5.48 -20.33 -29.54
N PRO A 301 4.17 -20.06 -29.38
CA PRO A 301 3.22 -20.51 -30.38
C PRO A 301 3.73 -19.94 -31.71
N GLN A 302 4.05 -20.82 -32.65
CA GLN A 302 4.34 -20.40 -34.02
C GLN A 302 3.07 -19.71 -34.50
N GLN A 303 3.09 -18.37 -34.48
CA GLN A 303 2.14 -17.59 -35.23
C GLN A 303 2.41 -17.99 -36.68
N SER A 304 1.55 -18.84 -37.23
CA SER A 304 1.51 -19.10 -38.66
C SER A 304 1.17 -17.76 -39.29
N TRP A 305 2.21 -17.00 -39.64
CA TRP A 305 2.07 -15.92 -40.59
C TRP A 305 1.27 -16.52 -41.74
N PRO A 306 0.11 -15.94 -42.12
CA PRO A 306 -0.55 -16.38 -43.32
C PRO A 306 0.52 -16.27 -44.39
N SER A 307 0.93 -17.41 -44.95
CA SER A 307 1.74 -17.46 -46.14
C SER A 307 0.90 -16.74 -47.18
N GLY A 308 1.15 -15.44 -47.31
CA GLY A 308 0.54 -14.61 -48.33
C GLY A 308 0.73 -15.36 -49.63
N GLY A 309 -0.39 -15.55 -50.32
CA GLY A 309 -0.39 -16.14 -51.65
C GLY A 309 0.58 -15.39 -52.55
N ASP A 310 0.98 -16.08 -53.61
CA ASP A 310 1.91 -15.69 -54.65
C ASP A 310 1.62 -14.31 -55.26
N ASP A 311 1.98 -13.23 -54.56
CA ASP A 311 2.08 -11.89 -55.13
C ASP A 311 3.46 -11.32 -54.78
N ASP A 312 4.20 -11.04 -55.84
CA ASP A 312 5.58 -10.59 -55.91
C ASP A 312 6.01 -9.58 -54.82
N PRO A 313 7.22 -9.70 -54.25
CA PRO A 313 7.74 -8.69 -53.35
C PRO A 313 8.03 -7.40 -54.14
N VAL A 314 7.26 -6.36 -53.82
CA VAL A 314 7.54 -4.96 -54.18
C VAL A 314 9.02 -4.66 -53.88
N GLY A 315 9.71 -4.20 -54.92
CA GLY A 315 11.16 -4.10 -54.99
C GLY A 315 11.80 -3.32 -53.84
N LEU A 316 12.63 -4.01 -53.08
CA LEU A 316 13.76 -3.39 -52.40
C LEU A 316 14.82 -3.03 -53.45
N PRO A 317 15.39 -1.81 -53.42
CA PRO A 317 16.38 -1.39 -54.40
C PRO A 317 17.63 -2.27 -54.26
N ARG A 318 17.95 -3.00 -55.34
CA ARG A 318 19.18 -3.79 -55.46
C ARG A 318 20.38 -2.85 -55.39
N THR A 319 21.23 -3.06 -54.40
CA THR A 319 22.59 -2.53 -54.41
C THR A 319 23.35 -3.14 -55.60
N PRO A 320 24.10 -2.33 -56.37
CA PRO A 320 24.83 -2.85 -57.53
C PRO A 320 26.01 -3.69 -57.06
N THR A 321 25.98 -4.96 -57.46
CA THR A 321 27.07 -5.92 -57.39
C THR A 321 28.24 -5.41 -58.25
N MET A 322 29.38 -5.11 -57.61
CA MET A 322 30.67 -5.10 -58.29
C MET A 322 31.23 -6.52 -58.28
N SER A 323 31.64 -6.93 -59.47
CA SER A 323 32.13 -8.22 -59.89
C SER A 323 33.61 -8.44 -59.58
N GLY A 324 34.01 -9.71 -59.46
CA GLY A 324 35.40 -10.21 -59.45
C GLY A 324 35.79 -10.77 -58.08
N GLY A 325 36.16 -12.03 -57.88
CA GLY A 325 36.56 -13.11 -58.78
C GLY A 325 37.62 -13.93 -58.05
N GLU A 326 37.48 -15.26 -58.04
CA GLU A 326 38.51 -16.29 -57.71
C GLU A 326 39.05 -16.29 -56.26
N GLU A 327 39.36 -17.38 -55.56
CA GLU A 327 39.46 -18.82 -55.85
C GLU A 327 39.55 -19.52 -54.47
N THR A 328 38.94 -20.70 -54.32
CA THR A 328 39.23 -21.68 -53.27
C THR A 328 40.55 -22.40 -53.61
N PRO A 329 41.35 -22.92 -52.64
CA PRO A 329 40.99 -24.23 -52.05
C PRO A 329 41.39 -24.49 -50.59
N GLU A 330 40.63 -25.40 -49.98
CA GLU A 330 40.96 -26.25 -48.82
C GLU A 330 42.20 -27.18 -49.10
N PRO A 331 42.65 -28.10 -48.19
CA PRO A 331 42.45 -28.27 -46.75
C PRO A 331 43.73 -28.66 -45.95
N GLY A 332 43.64 -28.74 -44.61
CA GLY A 332 44.28 -29.83 -43.85
C GLY A 332 45.31 -29.47 -42.76
N GLY A 333 45.24 -30.19 -41.64
CA GLY A 333 46.45 -30.63 -40.92
C GLY A 333 46.74 -30.12 -39.51
N VAL A 334 46.11 -30.72 -38.50
CA VAL A 334 46.76 -31.49 -37.41
C VAL A 334 47.80 -30.81 -36.46
N ARG A 335 47.40 -30.76 -35.17
CA ARG A 335 48.14 -31.04 -33.91
C ARG A 335 49.04 -30.01 -33.18
N THR A 336 48.82 -30.05 -31.86
CA THR A 336 49.73 -29.98 -30.68
C THR A 336 50.26 -28.62 -30.17
N GLY A 337 49.72 -28.20 -29.01
CA GLY A 337 50.38 -28.44 -27.72
C GLY A 337 51.22 -27.31 -27.09
N ARG A 338 50.91 -27.04 -25.80
CA ARG A 338 51.73 -26.42 -24.72
C ARG A 338 52.05 -24.91 -24.79
N GLY A 339 51.60 -24.16 -23.76
CA GLY A 339 52.17 -22.87 -23.32
C GLY A 339 53.46 -23.06 -22.49
N PRO A 340 53.80 -22.20 -21.51
CA PRO A 340 53.42 -20.80 -21.24
C PRO A 340 54.64 -19.88 -20.93
N SER A 341 54.36 -18.65 -20.45
CA SER A 341 55.22 -17.80 -19.59
C SER A 341 56.20 -16.81 -20.24
N GLY A 342 56.27 -15.60 -19.67
CA GLY A 342 57.51 -14.82 -19.67
C GLY A 342 57.35 -13.31 -19.78
N SER A 343 57.30 -12.61 -18.64
CA SER A 343 57.38 -11.14 -18.54
C SER A 343 58.72 -10.58 -19.01
N ARG A 344 58.77 -9.32 -19.45
CA ARG A 344 59.86 -8.40 -19.05
C ARG A 344 59.53 -6.92 -19.30
N ALA A 345 59.83 -6.13 -18.28
CA ALA A 345 59.88 -4.67 -18.25
C ALA A 345 61.24 -4.14 -18.72
N GLY A 346 61.33 -2.84 -19.01
CA GLY A 346 62.59 -2.11 -19.14
C GLY A 346 62.41 -0.64 -19.54
N THR A 347 62.59 0.25 -18.56
CA THR A 347 62.97 1.68 -18.69
C THR A 347 64.48 1.81 -18.96
N PRO A 348 65.01 2.97 -19.41
CA PRO A 348 65.62 3.99 -18.51
C PRO A 348 65.32 5.47 -18.95
N GLU A 349 65.24 6.48 -18.08
CA GLU A 349 66.31 7.33 -17.47
C GLU A 349 67.05 8.26 -18.46
N ASN A 350 66.92 9.60 -18.37
CA ASN A 350 67.85 10.49 -17.63
C ASN A 350 67.79 12.01 -18.02
N ASP A 351 68.14 12.83 -17.02
CA ASP A 351 68.79 14.17 -17.00
C ASP A 351 68.16 15.49 -17.49
N GLY A 352 68.33 16.52 -16.65
CA GLY A 352 68.46 17.93 -17.05
C GLY A 352 68.05 18.96 -15.99
N ALA A 353 69.02 19.49 -15.24
CA ALA A 353 68.87 20.41 -14.11
C ALA A 353 68.86 21.92 -14.48
N ASP A 354 68.59 22.73 -13.44
CA ASP A 354 69.14 24.06 -13.15
C ASP A 354 68.33 25.37 -13.36
N ASN A 355 67.74 25.83 -12.23
CA ASN A 355 68.21 26.95 -11.37
C ASN A 355 67.76 28.43 -11.61
N VAL A 356 67.40 29.06 -10.46
CA VAL A 356 67.36 30.51 -10.08
C VAL A 356 66.50 31.48 -10.91
N GLY A 357 65.64 32.38 -10.41
CA GLY A 357 65.34 32.91 -9.08
C GLY A 357 64.94 34.40 -9.22
N GLY A 358 64.13 34.93 -8.30
CA GLY A 358 64.15 36.37 -7.95
C GLY A 358 62.96 37.27 -8.33
N ALA A 359 62.17 37.61 -7.30
CA ALA A 359 61.71 38.95 -6.90
C ALA A 359 60.63 39.77 -7.69
N ARG A 360 59.55 40.04 -6.94
CA ARG A 360 58.52 41.13 -6.92
C ARG A 360 59.09 42.58 -7.01
N PRO A 361 58.28 43.69 -6.95
CA PRO A 361 56.85 43.95 -7.26
C PRO A 361 56.59 45.33 -7.99
N ASP A 362 55.31 45.72 -8.08
CA ASP A 362 54.74 47.10 -8.05
C ASP A 362 54.09 47.75 -9.30
N GLU A 363 52.80 48.09 -9.07
CA GLU A 363 52.05 49.35 -9.31
C GLU A 363 51.75 49.98 -10.70
N ASN A 364 50.48 50.45 -10.77
CA ASN A 364 49.91 51.60 -11.50
C ASN A 364 49.33 51.44 -12.94
N SER A 365 47.97 51.36 -12.99
CA SER A 365 46.95 52.17 -13.72
C SER A 365 47.36 53.18 -14.82
N PRO A 366 46.43 53.76 -15.64
CA PRO A 366 45.00 53.49 -15.90
C PRO A 366 44.59 53.66 -17.41
N ALA A 367 43.28 53.82 -17.67
CA ALA A 367 42.61 54.39 -18.86
C ALA A 367 42.18 53.41 -19.98
N ASP A 368 41.06 53.55 -20.69
CA ASP A 368 39.79 54.29 -20.57
C ASP A 368 38.95 53.85 -21.81
N VAL A 369 37.67 54.19 -21.84
CA VAL A 369 36.77 54.21 -23.03
C VAL A 369 36.17 52.89 -23.54
N ALA A 370 34.89 52.67 -23.23
CA ALA A 370 33.80 52.79 -24.22
C ALA A 370 32.46 52.40 -23.58
N GLY A 371 31.66 53.42 -23.26
CA GLY A 371 30.26 53.26 -22.95
C GLY A 371 29.36 53.40 -24.19
N GLU A 372 28.11 53.01 -23.97
CA GLU A 372 26.90 53.56 -24.58
C GLU A 372 26.35 52.92 -25.88
N LYS A 373 25.24 52.17 -25.74
CA LYS A 373 23.88 52.51 -26.26
C LYS A 373 22.89 51.33 -26.05
N LEU A 374 21.85 51.53 -25.23
CA LEU A 374 20.39 51.61 -25.58
C LEU A 374 19.80 50.30 -26.16
N LEU A 375 18.60 49.79 -25.82
CA LEU A 375 17.52 50.07 -24.86
C LEU A 375 16.45 48.95 -25.05
N LYS A 376 15.83 48.52 -23.95
CA LYS A 376 14.41 48.14 -23.76
C LYS A 376 13.71 47.03 -24.61
N ALA A 377 13.19 46.06 -23.84
CA ALA A 377 11.77 45.66 -23.66
C ALA A 377 11.28 44.31 -24.24
N GLY A 378 10.53 43.58 -23.39
CA GLY A 378 9.62 42.48 -23.77
C GLY A 378 9.87 41.19 -22.97
N ALA A 379 9.42 41.09 -21.71
CA ALA A 379 8.14 40.48 -21.33
C ALA A 379 8.00 38.98 -21.68
N SER A 380 8.43 38.08 -20.76
CA SER A 380 7.78 36.77 -20.53
C SER A 380 8.42 36.07 -19.32
N GLY A 381 7.73 36.03 -18.18
CA GLY A 381 8.24 35.30 -17.01
C GLY A 381 7.42 35.42 -15.73
N ALA A 382 6.19 35.93 -15.78
CA ALA A 382 5.34 36.16 -14.59
C ALA A 382 4.22 35.12 -14.41
N GLY A 383 4.29 33.96 -15.07
CA GLY A 383 3.21 32.96 -15.06
C GLY A 383 3.32 31.84 -14.02
N VAL A 384 4.50 31.60 -13.43
CA VAL A 384 4.74 30.40 -12.58
C VAL A 384 4.84 30.72 -11.08
N LEU A 385 5.01 31.99 -10.70
CA LEU A 385 5.10 32.41 -9.29
C LEU A 385 3.74 32.75 -8.66
N ALA A 386 2.71 33.03 -9.45
CA ALA A 386 1.38 33.39 -8.94
C ALA A 386 0.58 32.18 -8.40
N THR A 387 0.78 30.98 -8.97
CA THR A 387 0.05 29.76 -8.57
C THR A 387 0.55 29.15 -7.26
N VAL A 388 1.82 29.36 -6.89
CA VAL A 388 2.37 28.89 -5.60
C VAL A 388 2.04 29.85 -4.46
N GLY A 389 1.93 31.16 -4.74
CA GLY A 389 1.53 32.16 -3.74
C GLY A 389 0.05 32.13 -3.37
N ALA A 390 -0.83 31.80 -4.33
CA ALA A 390 -2.28 31.78 -4.12
C ALA A 390 -2.76 30.56 -3.28
N MET A 391 -2.09 29.40 -3.37
CA MET A 391 -2.44 28.24 -2.54
C MET A 391 -2.03 28.41 -1.07
N ALA A 392 -1.02 29.23 -0.76
CA ALA A 392 -0.59 29.48 0.61
C ALA A 392 -1.45 30.52 1.36
N THR A 393 -2.22 31.34 0.65
CA THR A 393 -3.03 32.41 1.25
C THR A 393 -4.50 32.03 1.48
N ALA A 394 -5.01 30.97 0.83
CA ALA A 394 -6.39 30.50 1.01
C ALA A 394 -6.59 29.55 2.23
N ALA A 395 -5.52 29.08 2.88
CA ALA A 395 -5.60 28.16 4.02
C ALA A 395 -5.45 28.85 5.40
N ALA A 396 -5.51 30.18 5.44
CA ALA A 396 -5.36 30.97 6.67
C ALA A 396 -6.69 31.62 7.08
N THR A 397 -7.69 30.81 7.43
CA THR A 397 -8.80 31.22 8.31
C THR A 397 -8.58 30.66 9.72
N PRO A 398 -8.89 31.41 10.78
CA PRO A 398 -8.48 31.07 12.14
C PRO A 398 -9.48 30.09 12.78
N MET A 399 -9.41 28.81 12.41
CA MET A 399 -10.21 27.75 13.06
C MET A 399 -9.40 26.52 13.49
N ALA A 400 -8.11 26.44 13.15
CA ALA A 400 -7.23 25.34 13.56
C ALA A 400 -6.68 25.47 15.00
N GLY A 401 -6.86 26.62 15.66
CA GLY A 401 -6.34 26.88 17.01
C GLY A 401 -7.08 26.17 18.14
N SER A 402 -8.35 25.81 17.96
CA SER A 402 -9.17 25.23 19.05
C SER A 402 -9.23 23.70 19.06
N LEU A 403 -8.93 23.02 17.96
CA LEU A 403 -9.00 21.55 17.86
C LEU A 403 -7.73 20.83 18.33
N LEU A 404 -6.58 21.52 18.39
CA LEU A 404 -5.32 20.95 18.90
C LEU A 404 -5.18 21.03 20.43
N LEU A 405 -6.04 21.78 21.12
CA LEU A 405 -5.96 22.01 22.57
C LEU A 405 -6.80 21.03 23.41
N THR A 406 -7.83 20.40 22.85
CA THR A 406 -8.69 19.44 23.57
C THR A 406 -8.16 18.00 23.54
N GLY A 407 -7.40 17.61 22.51
CA GLY A 407 -6.86 16.24 22.38
C GLY A 407 -5.61 15.94 23.22
N VAL A 408 -4.86 16.96 23.64
CA VAL A 408 -3.59 16.78 24.38
C VAL A 408 -3.83 16.64 25.90
N GLY A 409 -4.94 17.16 26.42
CA GLY A 409 -5.26 17.11 27.85
C GLY A 409 -5.66 15.73 28.38
N THR A 410 -6.28 14.89 27.55
CA THR A 410 -6.85 13.60 27.99
C THR A 410 -5.82 12.46 28.04
N VAL A 411 -4.79 12.49 27.19
CA VAL A 411 -3.76 11.43 27.13
C VAL A 411 -2.71 11.59 28.24
N GLY A 412 -2.38 12.83 28.62
CA GLY A 412 -1.49 13.11 29.75
C GLY A 412 -2.06 12.65 31.10
N ALA A 413 -3.38 12.76 31.28
CA ALA A 413 -4.06 12.37 32.51
C ALA A 413 -4.05 10.84 32.75
N VAL A 414 -4.17 10.03 31.70
CA VAL A 414 -4.18 8.55 31.81
C VAL A 414 -2.78 8.00 32.14
N ALA A 415 -1.73 8.58 31.55
CA ALA A 415 -0.34 8.19 31.84
C ALA A 415 0.10 8.62 33.26
N ALA A 416 -0.35 9.80 33.73
CA ALA A 416 -0.13 10.23 35.09
C ALA A 416 -0.87 9.32 36.09
N PHE A 417 -2.14 8.98 35.84
CA PHE A 417 -2.93 8.11 36.72
C PHE A 417 -2.32 6.71 36.86
N ALA A 418 -1.87 6.09 35.76
CA ALA A 418 -1.23 4.78 35.80
C ALA A 418 0.12 4.76 36.55
N ALA A 419 0.88 5.85 36.50
CA ALA A 419 2.13 5.99 37.24
C ALA A 419 1.90 6.16 38.76
N THR A 420 0.87 6.91 39.16
CA THR A 420 0.49 7.06 40.58
C THR A 420 -0.03 5.75 41.18
N GLU A 421 -0.78 4.95 40.42
CA GLU A 421 -1.35 3.70 40.93
C GLU A 421 -0.30 2.59 41.09
N LEU A 422 0.72 2.56 40.23
CA LEU A 422 1.87 1.66 40.37
C LEU A 422 2.76 2.00 41.57
N LEU A 423 2.92 3.30 41.88
CA LEU A 423 3.63 3.74 43.08
C LEU A 423 2.82 3.48 44.35
N ARG A 424 1.48 3.59 44.29
CA ARG A 424 0.57 3.24 45.39
C ARG A 424 0.63 1.75 45.74
N ARG A 425 0.57 0.85 44.76
CA ARG A 425 0.69 -0.60 45.00
C ARG A 425 2.04 -1.00 45.59
N ARG A 426 3.12 -0.34 45.19
CA ARG A 426 4.46 -0.56 45.76
C ARG A 426 4.57 -0.05 47.21
N SER A 427 3.82 0.98 47.58
CA SER A 427 3.75 1.51 48.95
C SER A 427 2.88 0.67 49.90
N GLN A 428 2.02 -0.21 49.38
CA GLN A 428 1.07 -1.01 50.17
C GLN A 428 1.55 -2.43 50.52
N GLY A 429 2.77 -2.82 50.12
CA GLY A 429 3.42 -4.03 50.64
C GLY A 429 2.73 -5.36 50.30
N GLU A 430 2.08 -5.49 49.14
CA GLU A 430 1.59 -6.79 48.69
C GLU A 430 2.75 -7.72 48.28
N PRO A 431 2.78 -8.98 48.75
CA PRO A 431 3.85 -9.91 48.46
C PRO A 431 3.76 -10.47 47.03
N VAL A 432 4.88 -10.44 46.32
CA VAL A 432 5.09 -11.08 45.01
C VAL A 432 5.19 -12.60 45.22
N PRO A 433 4.45 -13.44 44.47
CA PRO A 433 4.57 -14.89 44.61
C PRO A 433 5.94 -15.36 44.11
N ALA A 434 6.62 -16.17 44.92
CA ALA A 434 7.94 -16.73 44.64
C ALA A 434 7.90 -17.71 43.46
N PRO A 435 8.99 -17.83 42.67
CA PRO A 435 9.08 -18.81 41.60
C PRO A 435 9.25 -20.22 42.19
N ALA A 436 8.46 -21.17 41.68
CA ALA A 436 8.64 -22.58 41.97
C ALA A 436 9.95 -23.07 41.37
N GLU A 437 10.76 -23.70 42.22
CA GLU A 437 12.04 -24.32 41.91
C GLU A 437 11.83 -25.78 41.44
N ASP A 438 12.75 -26.24 40.58
CA ASP A 438 12.97 -27.62 40.12
C ASP A 438 11.90 -28.35 39.28
N THR A 439 12.05 -28.27 37.96
CA THR A 439 11.95 -29.44 37.07
C THR A 439 12.88 -29.25 35.86
N GLN A 440 13.86 -30.16 35.71
CA GLN A 440 14.69 -30.27 34.51
C GLN A 440 13.79 -30.49 33.27
N PRO A 441 14.03 -29.78 32.15
CA PRO A 441 13.31 -30.06 30.91
C PRO A 441 13.79 -31.40 30.30
N PRO A 442 12.89 -32.25 29.80
CA PRO A 442 13.28 -33.48 29.13
C PRO A 442 14.01 -33.18 27.83
N THR A 443 15.10 -33.89 27.58
CA THR A 443 15.79 -33.92 26.28
C THR A 443 14.89 -34.60 25.25
N LEU A 444 14.36 -33.81 24.32
CA LEU A 444 13.60 -34.30 23.16
C LEU A 444 14.57 -34.70 22.05
N ASP A 445 14.72 -36.01 21.86
CA ASP A 445 15.34 -36.64 20.70
C ASP A 445 14.32 -36.63 19.54
N TYR A 446 14.68 -36.02 18.41
CA TYR A 446 13.80 -35.90 17.24
C TYR A 446 14.18 -36.97 16.21
N ASP A 447 13.41 -38.05 16.14
CA ASP A 447 13.50 -39.02 15.05
C ASP A 447 12.60 -38.58 13.88
N HIS A 448 13.22 -38.33 12.72
CA HIS A 448 12.60 -37.66 11.56
C HIS A 448 11.78 -38.59 10.64
N ARG A 449 11.47 -39.83 11.03
CA ARG A 449 10.98 -40.85 10.08
C ARG A 449 9.49 -41.23 10.10
N ALA A 450 8.60 -40.52 10.80
CA ALA A 450 7.18 -40.91 10.92
C ALA A 450 6.13 -39.85 10.51
N ALA A 451 6.42 -38.97 9.54
CA ALA A 451 5.54 -37.85 9.19
C ALA A 451 4.24 -38.20 8.43
N HIS A 452 4.05 -39.44 7.96
CA HIS A 452 2.88 -39.80 7.14
C HIS A 452 1.69 -40.43 7.90
N GLN A 453 1.79 -40.60 9.22
CA GLN A 453 0.70 -41.19 10.03
C GLN A 453 0.49 -40.45 11.35
N SER A 454 0.70 -39.13 11.37
CA SER A 454 0.47 -38.35 12.58
C SER A 454 -0.99 -37.86 12.64
N PRO A 455 -1.70 -37.99 13.78
CA PRO A 455 -3.09 -37.53 13.96
C PRO A 455 -3.28 -36.03 13.66
N LEU A 456 -2.19 -35.25 13.61
CA LEU A 456 -2.19 -33.85 13.19
C LEU A 456 -2.58 -33.63 11.71
N VAL A 457 -2.33 -34.60 10.83
CA VAL A 457 -2.74 -34.52 9.42
C VAL A 457 -4.25 -34.74 9.30
N GLN A 458 -4.81 -35.70 10.05
CA GLN A 458 -6.25 -35.93 10.13
C GLN A 458 -7.00 -34.74 10.75
N VAL A 459 -6.41 -34.07 11.75
CA VAL A 459 -6.95 -32.84 12.33
C VAL A 459 -6.87 -31.67 11.34
N GLY A 460 -5.81 -31.59 10.53
CA GLY A 460 -5.71 -30.59 9.46
C GLY A 460 -6.78 -30.75 8.38
N ASP A 461 -7.11 -31.98 8.01
CA ASP A 461 -8.14 -32.26 7.02
C ASP A 461 -9.57 -32.07 7.58
N SER A 462 -9.82 -32.42 8.84
CA SER A 462 -11.12 -32.13 9.48
C SER A 462 -11.34 -30.65 9.79
N ILE A 463 -10.28 -29.90 10.12
CA ILE A 463 -10.30 -28.42 10.19
C ILE A 463 -10.62 -27.83 8.81
N ARG A 464 -10.01 -28.35 7.74
CA ARG A 464 -10.29 -27.91 6.37
C ARG A 464 -11.74 -28.22 5.97
N GLU A 465 -12.28 -29.36 6.37
CA GLU A 465 -13.66 -29.78 6.06
C GLU A 465 -14.69 -29.01 6.89
N ALA A 466 -14.43 -28.72 8.17
CA ALA A 466 -15.32 -27.96 9.05
C ALA A 466 -15.27 -26.43 8.82
N LEU A 467 -14.12 -25.88 8.40
CA LEU A 467 -13.97 -24.46 8.05
C LEU A 467 -14.30 -24.16 6.59
N SER A 468 -14.47 -25.19 5.76
CA SER A 468 -15.01 -24.99 4.42
C SER A 468 -16.46 -24.57 4.56
N PRO A 469 -16.85 -23.34 4.19
CA PRO A 469 -18.28 -23.00 4.10
C PRO A 469 -18.94 -24.06 3.23
N SER A 470 -20.13 -24.53 3.59
CA SER A 470 -20.87 -25.49 2.79
C SER A 470 -20.78 -25.06 1.33
N PRO A 471 -20.43 -25.97 0.40
CA PRO A 471 -20.17 -25.61 -0.98
C PRO A 471 -21.34 -24.74 -1.47
N PRO A 472 -21.06 -23.53 -2.00
CA PRO A 472 -22.10 -22.58 -2.32
C PRO A 472 -23.17 -23.26 -3.16
N LYS A 473 -24.44 -23.02 -2.84
CA LYS A 473 -25.48 -23.57 -3.68
C LYS A 473 -25.41 -22.81 -5.01
N ALA A 474 -25.31 -23.53 -6.12
CA ALA A 474 -25.30 -22.89 -7.42
C ALA A 474 -26.73 -22.46 -7.76
N PHE A 475 -26.92 -21.16 -7.99
CA PHE A 475 -28.21 -20.61 -8.40
C PHE A 475 -28.00 -19.39 -9.29
N ARG A 476 -29.04 -19.04 -10.02
CA ARG A 476 -29.06 -17.92 -10.97
C ARG A 476 -30.31 -17.10 -10.76
N GLY A 477 -30.22 -15.80 -10.98
CA GLY A 477 -31.33 -14.89 -10.80
C GLY A 477 -30.99 -13.47 -11.21
N GLY A 478 -31.80 -12.53 -10.75
CA GLY A 478 -31.55 -11.10 -10.87
C GLY A 478 -31.77 -10.40 -9.54
N MET A 479 -31.15 -9.25 -9.38
CA MET A 479 -31.37 -8.34 -8.27
C MET A 479 -31.69 -6.96 -8.82
N ALA A 480 -32.65 -6.29 -8.21
CA ALA A 480 -32.96 -4.90 -8.51
C ALA A 480 -33.17 -4.11 -7.22
N VAL A 481 -32.71 -2.86 -7.21
CA VAL A 481 -32.91 -1.93 -6.11
C VAL A 481 -33.50 -0.64 -6.64
N THR A 482 -34.52 -0.15 -5.96
CA THR A 482 -35.17 1.13 -6.24
C THR A 482 -35.35 1.90 -4.93
N LEU A 483 -35.44 3.22 -5.02
CA LEU A 483 -35.68 4.08 -3.88
C LEU A 483 -37.05 4.76 -4.08
N GLN A 484 -38.01 4.37 -3.25
CA GLN A 484 -39.37 4.90 -3.25
C GLN A 484 -39.46 6.06 -2.26
N HIS A 485 -40.40 6.99 -2.53
CA HIS A 485 -40.59 8.22 -1.74
C HIS A 485 -39.42 9.21 -1.86
N ALA A 486 -38.65 9.14 -2.95
CA ALA A 486 -37.77 10.23 -3.35
C ALA A 486 -38.62 11.41 -3.84
N ASP A 487 -38.16 12.63 -3.56
CA ASP A 487 -38.81 13.86 -4.03
C ASP A 487 -38.60 14.05 -5.54
N ARG A 488 -37.42 13.65 -6.04
CA ARG A 488 -37.05 13.75 -7.45
C ARG A 488 -36.04 12.65 -7.81
N VAL A 489 -36.04 12.24 -9.07
CA VAL A 489 -35.00 11.37 -9.64
C VAL A 489 -34.42 12.11 -10.84
N GLU A 490 -33.11 12.31 -10.84
CA GLU A 490 -32.35 12.81 -11.98
C GLU A 490 -31.51 11.68 -12.57
N ARG A 491 -31.12 11.81 -13.84
CA ARG A 491 -30.13 10.90 -14.45
C ARG A 491 -28.83 11.66 -14.63
N VAL A 492 -27.80 11.22 -13.95
CA VAL A 492 -26.43 11.72 -14.09
C VAL A 492 -25.60 10.57 -14.66
N ASP A 493 -25.00 10.77 -15.83
CA ASP A 493 -24.20 9.75 -16.52
C ASP A 493 -24.93 8.40 -16.75
N ASP A 494 -26.23 8.45 -17.10
CA ASP A 494 -27.14 7.30 -17.29
C ASP A 494 -27.46 6.50 -16.01
N GLU A 495 -26.97 6.92 -14.84
CA GLU A 495 -27.33 6.35 -13.54
C GLU A 495 -28.42 7.20 -12.85
N PRO A 496 -29.42 6.56 -12.21
CA PRO A 496 -30.43 7.28 -11.43
C PRO A 496 -29.82 7.85 -10.14
N GLU A 497 -30.00 9.15 -9.94
CA GLU A 497 -29.66 9.88 -8.71
C GLU A 497 -30.96 10.33 -8.05
N TRP A 498 -31.22 9.85 -6.83
CA TRP A 498 -32.43 10.18 -6.09
C TRP A 498 -32.19 11.39 -5.21
N HIS A 499 -33.16 12.29 -5.14
CA HIS A 499 -33.15 13.44 -4.26
C HIS A 499 -34.21 13.28 -3.16
N ILE A 500 -33.81 13.55 -1.92
CA ILE A 500 -34.70 13.63 -0.76
C ILE A 500 -34.44 14.91 0.02
N ARG A 501 -35.47 15.45 0.66
CA ARG A 501 -35.28 16.56 1.62
C ARG A 501 -34.64 16.08 2.91
N GLN A 502 -33.81 16.93 3.52
CA GLN A 502 -33.26 16.71 4.85
C GLN A 502 -34.36 16.30 5.86
N GLY A 503 -34.13 15.21 6.58
CA GLY A 503 -35.06 14.66 7.56
C GLY A 503 -36.27 13.89 7.00
N HIS A 504 -36.42 13.73 5.67
CA HIS A 504 -37.42 12.82 5.09
C HIS A 504 -36.89 11.39 5.03
N GLU A 505 -37.79 10.42 5.20
CA GLU A 505 -37.46 9.00 5.07
C GLU A 505 -37.78 8.52 3.65
N ALA A 506 -36.81 7.86 3.01
CA ALA A 506 -37.03 7.14 1.76
C ALA A 506 -36.97 5.64 1.98
N ALA A 507 -37.68 4.88 1.14
CA ALA A 507 -37.73 3.43 1.21
C ALA A 507 -36.88 2.78 0.12
N VAL A 508 -35.77 2.17 0.50
CA VAL A 508 -34.98 1.28 -0.34
C VAL A 508 -35.74 -0.03 -0.49
N VAL A 509 -36.23 -0.31 -1.68
CA VAL A 509 -36.94 -1.54 -2.04
C VAL A 509 -36.01 -2.43 -2.85
N ILE A 510 -35.76 -3.64 -2.34
CA ILE A 510 -34.84 -4.60 -2.92
C ILE A 510 -35.66 -5.79 -3.43
N SER A 511 -35.62 -6.05 -4.72
CA SER A 511 -36.27 -7.18 -5.38
C SER A 511 -35.22 -8.19 -5.80
N ILE A 512 -35.36 -9.45 -5.37
CA ILE A 512 -34.55 -10.57 -5.84
C ILE A 512 -35.47 -11.57 -6.53
N GLY A 513 -35.16 -11.92 -7.77
CA GLY A 513 -35.83 -12.99 -8.49
C GLY A 513 -34.88 -14.15 -8.73
N LEU A 514 -35.29 -15.36 -8.38
CA LEU A 514 -34.49 -16.57 -8.58
C LEU A 514 -35.02 -17.36 -9.77
N GLY A 515 -34.12 -17.96 -10.56
CA GLY A 515 -34.44 -18.78 -11.73
C GLY A 515 -34.11 -18.11 -13.08
N ALA A 516 -34.22 -18.91 -14.14
CA ALA A 516 -33.81 -18.54 -15.49
C ALA A 516 -34.60 -17.34 -16.07
N GLU A 517 -35.86 -17.16 -15.64
CA GLU A 517 -36.68 -16.04 -16.10
C GLU A 517 -36.13 -14.68 -15.68
N TYR A 518 -35.67 -14.56 -14.42
CA TYR A 518 -35.10 -13.33 -13.89
C TYR A 518 -33.64 -13.12 -14.30
N GLN A 519 -32.92 -14.21 -14.60
CA GLN A 519 -31.56 -14.15 -15.13
C GLN A 519 -31.51 -13.39 -16.47
N GLN A 520 -32.42 -13.69 -17.39
CA GLN A 520 -32.38 -13.11 -18.75
C GLN A 520 -32.91 -11.67 -18.80
N ARG A 521 -33.69 -11.25 -17.81
CA ARG A 521 -34.37 -9.95 -17.78
C ARG A 521 -34.45 -9.40 -16.35
N PRO A 522 -33.31 -9.06 -15.69
CA PRO A 522 -33.31 -8.55 -14.31
C PRO A 522 -34.13 -7.26 -14.17
N GLN A 523 -34.24 -6.46 -15.24
CA GLN A 523 -35.08 -5.26 -15.30
C GLN A 523 -36.57 -5.54 -15.03
N ARG A 524 -37.07 -6.76 -15.23
CA ARG A 524 -38.45 -7.12 -14.86
C ARG A 524 -38.70 -7.00 -13.36
N LEU A 525 -37.67 -7.11 -12.52
CA LEU A 525 -37.79 -6.98 -11.07
C LEU A 525 -38.13 -5.57 -10.59
N LEU A 526 -37.93 -4.57 -11.45
CA LEU A 526 -38.26 -3.18 -11.17
C LEU A 526 -39.76 -2.88 -11.37
N ASP A 527 -40.54 -3.76 -12.01
CA ASP A 527 -41.96 -3.53 -12.34
C ASP A 527 -42.25 -2.15 -12.97
N GLY A 528 -41.30 -1.61 -13.74
CA GLY A 528 -41.41 -0.28 -14.37
C GLY A 528 -41.02 0.90 -13.47
N MET A 529 -40.50 0.67 -12.26
CA MET A 529 -39.89 1.70 -11.42
C MET A 529 -38.47 2.03 -11.88
N GLU A 530 -38.02 3.25 -11.59
CA GLU A 530 -36.62 3.63 -11.79
C GLU A 530 -35.74 3.02 -10.69
N GLY A 531 -34.64 2.40 -11.10
CA GLY A 531 -33.76 1.67 -10.20
C GLY A 531 -32.57 1.06 -10.91
N VAL A 532 -31.67 0.48 -10.13
CA VAL A 532 -30.50 -0.24 -10.61
C VAL A 532 -30.80 -1.72 -10.55
N ALA A 533 -30.60 -2.44 -11.66
CA ALA A 533 -30.82 -3.88 -11.75
C ALA A 533 -29.64 -4.58 -12.42
N ASP A 534 -29.25 -5.73 -11.89
CA ASP A 534 -28.13 -6.52 -12.41
C ASP A 534 -28.40 -8.03 -12.25
N GLU A 535 -27.66 -8.84 -12.98
CA GLU A 535 -27.69 -10.29 -12.87
C GLU A 535 -27.11 -10.73 -11.52
N LEU A 536 -27.70 -11.76 -10.94
CA LEU A 536 -27.22 -12.36 -9.70
C LEU A 536 -26.73 -13.78 -10.00
N LEU A 537 -25.42 -13.99 -9.95
CA LEU A 537 -24.78 -15.20 -10.44
C LEU A 537 -23.90 -15.87 -9.37
N ALA A 538 -24.35 -17.02 -8.85
CA ALA A 538 -23.53 -17.90 -8.01
C ALA A 538 -23.15 -19.17 -8.80
N VAL A 539 -21.96 -19.17 -9.42
CA VAL A 539 -21.52 -20.20 -10.40
C VAL A 539 -20.96 -21.47 -9.75
N SER A 540 -20.57 -21.42 -8.47
CA SER A 540 -19.88 -22.55 -7.83
C SER A 540 -20.79 -23.31 -6.85
N GLY A 541 -20.79 -24.64 -6.97
CA GLY A 541 -21.29 -25.65 -6.02
C GLY A 541 -22.60 -26.36 -6.39
N GLN A 542 -23.29 -26.99 -5.44
CA GLN A 542 -24.37 -27.95 -5.74
C GLN A 542 -25.68 -27.23 -6.08
N SER A 543 -26.38 -27.67 -7.13
CA SER A 543 -27.73 -27.20 -7.43
C SER A 543 -28.64 -27.52 -6.25
N ALA A 544 -29.33 -26.50 -5.73
CA ALA A 544 -30.22 -26.67 -4.58
C ALA A 544 -31.56 -26.02 -4.84
N ASP A 545 -32.63 -26.66 -4.35
CA ASP A 545 -33.99 -26.15 -4.50
C ASP A 545 -34.27 -24.94 -3.60
N VAL A 546 -33.47 -24.77 -2.54
CA VAL A 546 -33.61 -23.69 -1.54
C VAL A 546 -32.25 -23.07 -1.23
N VAL A 547 -32.17 -21.73 -1.24
CA VAL A 547 -30.99 -20.91 -0.96
C VAL A 547 -31.27 -19.95 0.19
N ASP A 548 -30.30 -19.82 1.10
CA ASP A 548 -30.32 -18.83 2.17
C ASP A 548 -29.64 -17.55 1.68
N LEU A 549 -30.37 -16.43 1.71
CA LEU A 549 -29.92 -15.11 1.26
C LEU A 549 -29.90 -14.14 2.44
N ASP A 550 -28.75 -13.52 2.66
CA ASP A 550 -28.59 -12.42 3.61
C ASP A 550 -28.35 -11.12 2.84
N LEU A 551 -29.12 -10.08 3.14
CA LEU A 551 -28.98 -8.77 2.53
C LEU A 551 -28.49 -7.76 3.56
N THR A 552 -27.63 -6.84 3.15
CA THR A 552 -27.17 -5.74 3.97
C THR A 552 -27.23 -4.44 3.18
N VAL A 553 -27.84 -3.42 3.78
CA VAL A 553 -27.90 -2.06 3.23
C VAL A 553 -26.89 -1.21 3.99
N ASP A 554 -25.73 -0.99 3.36
CA ASP A 554 -24.63 -0.21 3.91
C ASP A 554 -24.72 1.23 3.40
N ALA A 555 -25.01 2.16 4.30
CA ALA A 555 -25.11 3.59 4.00
C ALA A 555 -24.36 4.36 5.09
N PRO A 556 -23.03 4.54 4.95
CA PRO A 556 -22.26 5.27 5.95
C PRO A 556 -22.83 6.68 6.07
N PHE A 557 -23.02 7.15 7.30
CA PHE A 557 -23.61 8.47 7.64
C PHE A 557 -25.14 8.60 7.49
N MET A 558 -25.87 7.53 7.19
CA MET A 558 -27.33 7.51 7.18
C MET A 558 -27.90 6.58 8.25
N THR A 559 -29.15 6.83 8.67
CA THR A 559 -29.90 5.90 9.51
C THR A 559 -30.67 4.91 8.63
N VAL A 560 -30.37 3.61 8.76
CA VAL A 560 -31.00 2.54 7.97
C VAL A 560 -31.84 1.62 8.85
N ARG A 561 -33.10 1.34 8.48
CA ARG A 561 -34.01 0.47 9.27
C ARG A 561 -34.93 -0.40 8.40
N PRO A 562 -34.87 -1.74 8.50
CA PRO A 562 -33.78 -2.55 9.07
C PRO A 562 -32.54 -2.53 8.15
N GLU A 563 -31.36 -2.65 8.74
CA GLU A 563 -30.07 -2.68 8.02
C GLU A 563 -29.80 -4.05 7.35
N ARG A 564 -30.31 -5.13 7.95
CA ARG A 564 -30.08 -6.50 7.51
C ARG A 564 -31.38 -7.27 7.33
N HIS A 565 -31.45 -8.05 6.26
CA HIS A 565 -32.54 -9.01 6.01
C HIS A 565 -31.96 -10.40 5.81
N SER A 566 -32.68 -11.44 6.22
CA SER A 566 -32.32 -12.83 5.95
C SER A 566 -33.54 -13.61 5.52
N VAL A 567 -33.44 -14.40 4.45
CA VAL A 567 -34.55 -15.22 3.94
C VAL A 567 -34.05 -16.56 3.43
N ARG A 568 -34.90 -17.58 3.51
CA ARG A 568 -34.75 -18.81 2.72
C ARG A 568 -35.68 -18.75 1.51
N ALA A 569 -35.13 -18.82 0.31
CA ALA A 569 -35.89 -18.67 -0.93
C ALA A 569 -35.77 -19.92 -1.82
N GLN A 570 -36.88 -20.30 -2.47
CA GLN A 570 -36.88 -21.39 -3.45
C GLN A 570 -36.33 -20.91 -4.80
N VAL A 571 -35.44 -21.70 -5.40
CA VAL A 571 -34.77 -21.37 -6.67
C VAL A 571 -35.73 -21.50 -7.87
N ALA A 572 -36.81 -22.25 -7.72
CA ALA A 572 -37.82 -22.50 -8.76
C ALA A 572 -38.76 -21.29 -9.02
N GLY A 573 -38.21 -20.12 -9.32
CA GLY A 573 -38.98 -18.98 -9.87
C GLY A 573 -39.54 -17.98 -8.85
N GLY A 574 -39.14 -18.05 -7.57
CA GLY A 574 -39.63 -17.13 -6.55
C GLY A 574 -39.07 -15.72 -6.69
N GLN A 575 -39.92 -14.70 -6.48
CA GLN A 575 -39.51 -13.32 -6.24
C GLN A 575 -39.65 -13.01 -4.75
N VAL A 576 -38.61 -12.41 -4.16
CA VAL A 576 -38.63 -11.91 -2.78
C VAL A 576 -38.38 -10.41 -2.81
N ARG A 577 -39.16 -9.65 -2.02
CA ARG A 577 -38.99 -8.20 -1.86
C ARG A 577 -38.68 -7.84 -0.42
N PHE A 578 -37.72 -6.95 -0.24
CA PHE A 578 -37.32 -6.39 1.03
C PHE A 578 -37.50 -4.87 0.99
N ARG A 579 -37.72 -4.29 2.17
CA ARG A 579 -37.86 -2.86 2.34
C ARG A 579 -37.03 -2.41 3.53
N SER A 580 -36.17 -1.43 3.30
CA SER A 580 -35.42 -0.71 4.33
C SER A 580 -35.71 0.78 4.18
N THR A 581 -35.88 1.48 5.29
CA THR A 581 -35.97 2.94 5.28
C THR A 581 -34.59 3.55 5.50
N VAL A 582 -34.31 4.63 4.79
CA VAL A 582 -33.08 5.42 4.91
C VAL A 582 -33.42 6.87 5.16
N SER A 583 -32.70 7.51 6.06
CA SER A 583 -32.80 8.95 6.32
C SER A 583 -31.44 9.54 6.68
N ALA A 584 -31.23 10.80 6.29
CA ALA A 584 -30.02 11.56 6.56
C ALA A 584 -30.35 12.83 7.35
N VAL A 585 -29.44 13.16 8.28
CA VAL A 585 -29.56 14.34 9.15
C VAL A 585 -28.93 15.57 8.51
N GLU A 586 -27.94 15.39 7.64
CA GLU A 586 -27.20 16.46 6.98
C GLU A 586 -27.51 16.46 5.48
N ALA A 587 -27.41 17.62 4.84
CA ALA A 587 -27.51 17.74 3.39
C ALA A 587 -26.19 17.34 2.74
N GLY A 588 -26.26 16.73 1.56
CA GLY A 588 -25.08 16.21 0.87
C GLY A 588 -25.39 15.05 -0.06
N SER A 589 -24.36 14.55 -0.75
CA SER A 589 -24.45 13.36 -1.59
C SER A 589 -23.96 12.14 -0.81
N TYR A 590 -24.74 11.06 -0.83
CA TYR A 590 -24.53 9.83 -0.09
C TYR A 590 -24.56 8.63 -1.03
N ASP A 591 -23.60 7.72 -0.84
CA ASP A 591 -23.57 6.42 -1.51
C ASP A 591 -24.18 5.35 -0.62
N ILE A 592 -25.25 4.71 -1.10
CA ILE A 592 -25.87 3.55 -0.46
C ILE A 592 -25.43 2.30 -1.24
N ARG A 593 -25.01 1.26 -0.53
CA ARG A 593 -24.63 -0.03 -1.12
C ARG A 593 -25.53 -1.13 -0.60
N VAL A 594 -26.22 -1.81 -1.50
CA VAL A 594 -27.00 -3.01 -1.15
C VAL A 594 -26.21 -4.24 -1.56
N ALA A 595 -25.78 -5.02 -0.58
CA ALA A 595 -25.01 -6.25 -0.77
C ALA A 595 -25.87 -7.48 -0.46
N VAL A 596 -25.79 -8.49 -1.33
CA VAL A 596 -26.45 -9.79 -1.15
C VAL A 596 -25.40 -10.87 -0.96
N TYR A 597 -25.55 -11.63 0.10
CA TYR A 597 -24.71 -12.75 0.46
C TYR A 597 -25.52 -14.05 0.37
N ALA A 598 -24.90 -15.10 -0.15
CA ALA A 598 -25.45 -16.45 -0.10
C ALA A 598 -24.44 -17.37 0.59
N SER A 599 -24.89 -18.09 1.63
CA SER A 599 -24.02 -18.93 2.45
C SER A 599 -22.77 -18.19 2.95
N GLY A 600 -22.92 -16.91 3.31
CA GLY A 600 -21.83 -16.07 3.82
C GLY A 600 -20.82 -15.56 2.78
N ARG A 601 -21.05 -15.77 1.48
CA ARG A 601 -20.23 -15.21 0.39
C ARG A 601 -21.00 -14.11 -0.33
N LEU A 602 -20.32 -13.00 -0.63
CA LEU A 602 -20.90 -11.92 -1.43
C LEU A 602 -21.20 -12.44 -2.84
N VAL A 603 -22.46 -12.32 -3.26
CA VAL A 603 -22.91 -12.72 -4.60
C VAL A 603 -22.98 -11.50 -5.50
N GLN A 604 -23.57 -10.41 -5.00
CA GLN A 604 -23.76 -9.17 -5.77
C GLN A 604 -23.81 -7.97 -4.83
N ALA A 605 -23.36 -6.80 -5.31
CA ALA A 605 -23.54 -5.53 -4.62
C ALA A 605 -23.94 -4.44 -5.62
N LEU A 606 -25.00 -3.69 -5.32
CA LEU A 606 -25.50 -2.62 -6.16
C LEU A 606 -25.34 -1.26 -5.47
N PRO A 607 -24.66 -0.28 -6.10
CA PRO A 607 -24.59 1.08 -5.60
C PRO A 607 -25.88 1.85 -5.93
N LEU A 608 -26.22 2.82 -5.10
CA LEU A 608 -27.25 3.83 -5.31
C LEU A 608 -26.69 5.19 -4.84
N SER A 609 -26.93 6.23 -5.63
CA SER A 609 -26.57 7.60 -5.26
C SER A 609 -27.80 8.37 -4.79
N LEU A 610 -27.70 8.96 -3.59
CA LEU A 610 -28.77 9.72 -2.96
C LEU A 610 -28.27 11.12 -2.58
N VAL A 611 -28.92 12.15 -3.10
CA VAL A 611 -28.69 13.55 -2.74
C VAL A 611 -29.73 13.98 -1.73
N VAL A 612 -29.27 14.59 -0.64
CA VAL A 612 -30.11 15.16 0.41
C VAL A 612 -30.08 16.66 0.25
N ASP A 613 -31.18 17.23 -0.22
CA ASP A 613 -31.32 18.65 -0.47
C ASP A 613 -31.51 19.42 0.85
N GLU A 614 -30.83 20.56 0.99
CA GLU A 614 -31.06 21.49 2.09
C GLU A 614 -32.49 22.03 2.04
N VAL A 615 -33.19 21.99 3.17
CA VAL A 615 -34.49 22.65 3.29
C VAL A 615 -34.23 24.15 3.35
N PRO A 616 -34.71 24.96 2.39
CA PRO A 616 -34.51 26.40 2.42
C PRO A 616 -35.12 26.96 3.72
N PRO A 617 -34.42 27.88 4.42
CA PRO A 617 -34.94 28.44 5.66
C PRO A 617 -36.29 29.10 5.38
N VAL A 618 -37.34 28.60 6.03
CA VAL A 618 -38.69 29.17 5.94
C VAL A 618 -38.56 30.63 6.38
N GLY A 619 -38.73 31.55 5.43
CA GLY A 619 -38.60 32.99 5.67
C GLY A 619 -39.44 33.41 6.86
N ARG A 620 -38.77 33.92 7.90
CA ARG A 620 -39.39 34.68 8.98
C ARG A 620 -39.21 36.16 8.71
#